data_AF-A0A818QHM2-F1
#
_entry.id   AF-A0A818QHM2-F1
#
_cell.length_a   1.000
_cell.length_b   1.000
_cell.length_c   1.000
_cell.angle_alpha   90.00
_cell.angle_beta   90.00
_cell.angle_gamma   90.00
#
_symmetry.space_group_name_H-M   'P 1'
#
loop_
_entity.id
_entity.type
_entity.pdbx_description
1 polymer ?
#
loop_
_entity_poly.entity_id
_entity_poly.type
_entity_poly.pdbx_seq_one_letter_code
_entity_poly.pdbx_strand_id
1 'polypeptide(L)'
;MGFSQFELNDYFTGSAFLAWLRMDNLQKYAGHSSNSWHQLQFQFVKQTIQRMTDIGITPVLPAFTGFMPRTAPFLPHLDPTDPFFQKVGVELLNKTINLLNLISHYYACDLFNEMTPPISDLEYLTDVNVGIFQIMQTVDSKAVWVMQACLFLSSFWTIDRVRNYLSKVPIGRLILLDLYSETLPQYLLFESFYGHYYI
;
A
#
# COMPACT_ATOMS: atom_id res chain seq x y z
N MET A 1 18.98 5.15 -1.73
CA MET A 1 18.87 5.17 -0.24
C MET A 1 20.07 4.58 0.49
N GLY A 2 20.96 3.80 -0.15
CA GLY A 2 22.29 3.49 0.42
C GLY A 2 22.34 2.35 1.46
N PHE A 3 21.24 1.61 1.65
CA PHE A 3 21.22 0.45 2.55
C PHE A 3 22.21 -0.64 2.10
N SER A 4 22.96 -1.17 3.05
CA SER A 4 23.80 -2.34 2.86
C SER A 4 22.95 -3.61 2.72
N GLN A 5 23.55 -4.67 2.16
CA GLN A 5 22.87 -5.96 2.06
C GLN A 5 22.48 -6.52 3.43
N PHE A 6 23.30 -6.28 4.46
CA PHE A 6 23.01 -6.70 5.82
C PHE A 6 21.73 -6.04 6.35
N GLU A 7 21.58 -4.73 6.15
CA GLU A 7 20.39 -3.98 6.58
C GLU A 7 19.13 -4.42 5.82
N LEU A 8 19.25 -4.72 4.52
CA LEU A 8 18.15 -5.29 3.74
C LEU A 8 17.78 -6.70 4.24
N ASN A 9 18.76 -7.54 4.54
CA ASN A 9 18.53 -8.87 5.11
C ASN A 9 17.92 -8.79 6.51
N ASP A 10 18.21 -7.74 7.28
CA ASP A 10 17.58 -7.48 8.59
C ASP A 10 16.15 -6.94 8.45
N TYR A 11 15.81 -6.34 7.31
CA TYR A 11 14.47 -5.81 7.04
C TYR A 11 13.50 -6.90 6.58
N PHE A 12 13.86 -7.64 5.53
CA PHE A 12 12.94 -8.63 4.94
C PHE A 12 12.67 -9.81 5.88
N THR A 13 11.45 -10.35 5.79
CA THR A 13 11.09 -11.61 6.46
C THR A 13 11.41 -12.81 5.59
N GLY A 14 11.28 -14.00 6.17
CA GLY A 14 11.18 -15.26 5.44
C GLY A 14 10.01 -15.21 4.46
N SER A 15 10.10 -15.98 3.37
CA SER A 15 9.15 -15.96 2.26
C SER A 15 7.70 -16.24 2.67
N ALA A 16 7.49 -17.04 3.73
CA ALA A 16 6.18 -17.35 4.28
C ALA A 16 5.47 -16.17 4.97
N PHE A 17 6.21 -15.09 5.28
CA PHE A 17 5.69 -13.96 6.08
C PHE A 17 5.65 -12.62 5.32
N LEU A 18 5.88 -12.64 4.00
CA LEU A 18 5.97 -11.42 3.18
C LEU A 18 4.66 -10.63 3.11
N ALA A 19 3.51 -11.24 3.36
CA ALA A 19 2.23 -10.53 3.43
C ALA A 19 2.24 -9.51 4.56
N TRP A 20 2.58 -9.93 5.78
CA TRP A 20 2.68 -9.05 6.95
C TRP A 20 3.81 -8.04 6.82
N LEU A 21 4.92 -8.36 6.15
CA LEU A 21 5.95 -7.37 5.82
C LEU A 21 5.42 -6.25 4.92
N ARG A 22 4.72 -6.61 3.84
CA ARG A 22 4.19 -5.63 2.87
C ARG A 22 3.07 -4.77 3.46
N MET A 23 2.33 -5.32 4.42
CA MET A 23 1.31 -4.61 5.20
C MET A 23 1.87 -3.94 6.45
N ASP A 24 3.20 -3.78 6.55
CA ASP A 24 3.84 -2.97 7.59
C ASP A 24 3.71 -3.52 9.03
N ASN A 25 3.38 -4.81 9.17
CA ASN A 25 3.15 -5.47 10.46
C ASN A 25 4.39 -6.19 11.02
N LEU A 26 5.32 -6.59 10.16
CA LEU A 26 6.40 -7.51 10.56
C LEU A 26 7.67 -7.32 9.73
N GLN A 27 8.82 -7.21 10.39
CA GLN A 27 10.15 -7.20 9.76
C GLN A 27 11.15 -8.01 10.58
N LYS A 28 12.20 -8.55 9.94
CA LYS A 28 13.22 -9.43 10.56
C LYS A 28 12.65 -10.70 11.22
N TYR A 29 11.79 -11.42 10.52
CA TYR A 29 11.17 -12.62 11.08
C TYR A 29 11.38 -13.83 10.17
N ALA A 30 11.71 -14.97 10.77
CA ALA A 30 11.96 -16.23 10.06
C ALA A 30 13.03 -16.16 8.95
N GLY A 31 14.09 -15.37 9.19
CA GLY A 31 15.22 -15.19 8.27
C GLY A 31 14.90 -14.23 7.11
N HIS A 32 15.72 -14.30 6.05
CA HIS A 32 15.53 -13.55 4.82
C HIS A 32 15.59 -14.50 3.61
N SER A 33 15.07 -14.04 2.48
CA SER A 33 15.12 -14.82 1.24
C SER A 33 16.53 -14.78 0.62
N SER A 34 16.90 -15.83 -0.12
CA SER A 34 18.16 -15.88 -0.85
C SER A 34 18.09 -15.07 -2.15
N ASN A 35 19.25 -14.71 -2.71
CA ASN A 35 19.33 -14.08 -4.03
C ASN A 35 18.67 -14.93 -5.13
N SER A 36 18.80 -16.26 -5.07
CA SER A 36 18.14 -17.17 -6.01
C SER A 36 16.62 -17.10 -5.89
N TRP A 37 16.07 -17.00 -4.67
CA TRP A 37 14.65 -16.79 -4.47
C TRP A 37 14.18 -15.48 -5.11
N HIS A 38 14.91 -14.38 -4.93
CA HIS A 38 14.55 -13.08 -5.52
C HIS A 38 14.51 -13.14 -7.06
N GLN A 39 15.51 -13.79 -7.67
CA GLN A 39 15.57 -13.97 -9.13
C GLN A 39 14.40 -14.82 -9.66
N LEU A 40 14.10 -15.93 -8.99
CA LEU A 40 12.98 -16.80 -9.35
C LEU A 40 11.63 -16.09 -9.22
N GLN A 41 11.41 -15.36 -8.12
CA GLN A 41 10.19 -14.58 -7.93
C GLN A 41 10.04 -13.48 -8.97
N PHE A 42 11.13 -12.78 -9.30
CA PHE A 42 11.09 -11.75 -10.32
C PHE A 42 10.70 -12.31 -11.69
N GLN A 43 11.28 -13.43 -12.10
CA GLN A 43 10.91 -14.11 -13.34
C GLN A 43 9.44 -14.56 -13.33
N PHE A 44 9.01 -15.16 -12.22
CA PHE A 44 7.63 -15.64 -12.05
C PHE A 44 6.60 -14.49 -12.13
N VAL A 45 6.86 -13.37 -11.46
CA VAL A 45 5.99 -12.19 -11.49
C VAL A 45 5.88 -11.64 -12.91
N LYS A 46 7.00 -11.55 -13.65
CA LYS A 46 6.97 -11.08 -15.05
C LYS A 46 6.12 -12.00 -15.94
N GLN A 47 6.29 -13.31 -15.83
CA GLN A 47 5.49 -14.28 -16.60
C GLN A 47 4.00 -14.22 -16.23
N THR A 48 3.70 -14.10 -14.93
CA THR A 48 2.32 -14.00 -14.43
C THR A 48 1.65 -12.73 -14.95
N ILE A 49 2.32 -11.58 -14.82
CA ILE A 49 1.79 -10.30 -15.30
C ILE A 49 1.57 -10.34 -16.81
N GLN A 50 2.54 -10.85 -17.59
CA GLN A 50 2.36 -11.00 -19.04
C GLN A 50 1.11 -11.84 -19.35
N ARG A 51 0.96 -12.98 -18.67
CA ARG A 51 -0.20 -13.86 -18.88
C ARG A 51 -1.51 -13.18 -18.51
N MET A 52 -1.55 -12.42 -17.40
CA MET A 52 -2.72 -11.64 -16.99
C MET A 52 -3.10 -10.64 -18.08
N THR A 53 -2.13 -9.87 -18.60
CA THR A 53 -2.38 -8.89 -19.65
C THR A 53 -2.83 -9.54 -20.97
N ASP A 54 -2.28 -10.70 -21.33
CA ASP A 54 -2.66 -11.42 -22.56
C ASP A 54 -4.12 -11.88 -22.58
N ILE A 55 -4.73 -12.05 -21.39
CA ILE A 55 -6.13 -12.45 -21.23
C ILE A 55 -7.03 -11.31 -20.72
N GLY A 56 -6.53 -10.07 -20.76
CA GLY A 56 -7.30 -8.89 -20.37
C GLY A 56 -7.53 -8.71 -18.87
N ILE A 57 -6.77 -9.40 -18.01
CA ILE A 57 -6.78 -9.15 -16.57
C ILE A 57 -5.85 -7.98 -16.26
N THR A 58 -6.35 -6.99 -15.54
CA THR A 58 -5.57 -5.85 -15.04
C THR A 58 -4.93 -6.21 -13.69
N PRO A 59 -3.59 -6.32 -13.60
CA PRO A 59 -2.91 -6.60 -12.33
C PRO A 59 -2.90 -5.35 -11.44
N VAL A 60 -3.13 -5.47 -10.14
CA VAL A 60 -2.91 -4.38 -9.19
C VAL A 60 -1.44 -4.40 -8.73
N LEU A 61 -0.72 -3.29 -8.89
CA LEU A 61 0.70 -3.20 -8.50
C LEU A 61 0.85 -2.63 -7.08
N PRO A 62 1.87 -3.02 -6.30
CA PRO A 62 2.08 -2.45 -4.98
C PRO A 62 2.62 -1.02 -5.08
N ALA A 63 2.17 -0.15 -4.17
CA ALA A 63 2.74 1.16 -3.90
C ALA A 63 3.39 1.20 -2.51
N PHE A 64 4.11 2.28 -2.21
CA PHE A 64 4.88 2.42 -0.99
C PHE A 64 4.00 2.75 0.22
N THR A 65 4.12 1.95 1.27
CA THR A 65 3.35 2.06 2.52
C THR A 65 4.06 2.82 3.63
N GLY A 66 5.28 3.33 3.41
CA GLY A 66 6.03 4.03 4.47
C GLY A 66 6.93 3.13 5.31
N PHE A 67 6.83 1.80 5.20
CA PHE A 67 7.67 0.90 6.00
C PHE A 67 9.13 0.91 5.55
N MET A 68 10.03 1.10 6.51
CA MET A 68 11.46 1.26 6.27
C MET A 68 12.28 0.32 7.15
N PRO A 69 13.50 -0.06 6.72
CA PRO A 69 14.44 -0.78 7.56
C PRO A 69 14.67 -0.06 8.90
N ARG A 70 14.61 -0.79 10.02
CA ARG A 70 14.91 -0.24 11.36
C ARG A 70 16.30 0.37 11.52
N THR A 71 17.23 0.01 10.64
CA THR A 71 18.59 0.56 10.63
C THR A 71 18.68 1.91 9.93
N ALA A 72 17.60 2.36 9.28
CA ALA A 72 17.55 3.69 8.71
C ALA A 72 17.77 4.76 9.78
N PRO A 73 18.38 5.91 9.46
CA PRO A 73 18.62 6.98 10.42
C PRO A 73 17.33 7.73 10.84
N PHE A 74 16.17 7.30 10.35
CA PHE A 74 14.84 7.87 10.62
C PHE A 74 13.91 6.78 11.16
N LEU A 75 12.71 7.18 11.59
CA LEU A 75 11.71 6.26 12.15
C LEU A 75 11.42 5.09 11.17
N PRO A 76 11.13 3.89 11.69
CA PRO A 76 10.86 2.71 10.85
C PRO A 76 9.60 2.86 9.99
N HIS A 77 8.78 3.88 10.24
CA HIS A 77 7.67 4.29 9.38
C HIS A 77 7.88 5.75 8.99
N LEU A 78 7.96 6.01 7.69
CA LEU A 78 7.92 7.36 7.18
C LEU A 78 6.49 7.86 7.20
N ASP A 79 6.29 9.00 7.84
CA ASP A 79 4.98 9.66 7.86
C ASP A 79 4.62 10.13 6.44
N PRO A 80 3.42 9.83 5.92
CA PRO A 80 3.01 10.27 4.58
C PRO A 80 2.97 11.78 4.37
N THR A 81 2.97 12.56 5.46
CA THR A 81 3.09 14.03 5.43
C THR A 81 4.53 14.53 5.30
N ASP A 82 5.53 13.66 5.46
CA ASP A 82 6.95 13.98 5.27
C ASP A 82 7.29 14.06 3.75
N PRO A 83 7.91 15.16 3.25
CA PRO A 83 8.34 15.25 1.86
C PRO A 83 9.25 14.09 1.39
N PHE A 84 9.99 13.46 2.31
CA PHE A 84 10.81 12.31 2.01
C PHE A 84 9.99 11.05 1.66
N PHE A 85 8.78 10.91 2.23
CA PHE A 85 7.84 9.84 1.87
C PHE A 85 7.48 9.88 0.39
N GLN A 86 7.16 11.08 -0.15
CA GLN A 86 6.90 11.27 -1.57
C GLN A 86 8.08 10.84 -2.43
N LYS A 87 9.28 11.28 -2.06
CA LYS A 87 10.51 10.98 -2.81
C LYS A 87 10.75 9.46 -2.91
N VAL A 88 10.66 8.77 -1.77
CA VAL A 88 10.89 7.32 -1.71
C VAL A 88 9.78 6.57 -2.46
N GLY A 89 8.52 6.93 -2.23
CA GLY A 89 7.39 6.28 -2.87
C GLY A 89 7.40 6.40 -4.38
N VAL A 90 7.69 7.59 -4.91
CA VAL A 90 7.81 7.85 -6.35
C VAL A 90 8.98 7.07 -6.96
N GLU A 91 10.14 7.01 -6.27
CA GLU A 91 11.30 6.25 -6.75
C GLU A 91 10.99 4.74 -6.82
N LEU A 92 10.37 4.18 -5.78
CA LEU A 92 10.02 2.76 -5.72
C LEU A 92 8.96 2.39 -6.75
N LEU A 93 7.90 3.18 -6.90
CA LEU A 93 6.84 2.89 -7.84
C LEU A 93 7.32 2.98 -9.29
N ASN A 94 8.10 4.02 -9.65
CA ASN A 94 8.75 4.10 -10.96
C ASN A 94 9.65 2.89 -11.22
N LYS A 95 10.41 2.45 -10.22
CA LYS A 95 11.28 1.29 -10.36
C LYS A 95 10.48 0.01 -10.61
N THR A 96 9.37 -0.19 -9.91
CA THR A 96 8.44 -1.31 -10.14
C THR A 96 7.89 -1.30 -11.57
N ILE A 97 7.36 -0.16 -12.03
CA ILE A 97 6.83 0.00 -13.39
C ILE A 97 7.89 -0.30 -14.44
N ASN A 98 9.11 0.23 -14.28
CA ASN A 98 10.21 0.03 -15.22
C ASN A 98 10.68 -1.43 -15.26
N LEU A 99 10.78 -2.10 -14.10
CA LEU A 99 11.22 -3.50 -14.02
C LEU A 99 10.21 -4.46 -14.67
N LEU A 100 8.92 -4.16 -14.51
CA LEU A 100 7.82 -4.95 -15.05
C LEU A 100 7.43 -4.54 -16.47
N ASN A 101 7.89 -3.38 -16.94
CA ASN A 101 7.48 -2.75 -18.21
C ASN A 101 5.95 -2.65 -18.33
N LEU A 102 5.30 -2.20 -17.25
CA LEU A 102 3.84 -2.14 -17.16
C LEU A 102 3.39 -0.95 -16.31
N ILE A 103 2.47 -0.16 -16.86
CA ILE A 103 1.64 0.77 -16.11
C ILE A 103 0.26 0.14 -15.97
N SER A 104 -0.14 -0.21 -14.75
CA SER A 104 -1.42 -0.86 -14.48
C SER A 104 -2.59 0.13 -14.46
N HIS A 105 -2.35 1.35 -13.99
CA HIS A 105 -3.35 2.29 -13.50
C HIS A 105 -4.04 1.89 -12.19
N TYR A 106 -3.75 0.72 -11.61
CA TYR A 106 -4.28 0.30 -10.31
C TYR A 106 -3.15 -0.03 -9.34
N TYR A 107 -3.16 0.61 -8.18
CA TYR A 107 -2.09 0.48 -7.19
C TYR A 107 -2.65 0.18 -5.80
N ALA A 108 -2.05 -0.78 -5.10
CA ALA A 108 -2.42 -1.16 -3.74
C ALA A 108 -1.47 -0.55 -2.71
N CYS A 109 -2.03 0.07 -1.68
CA CYS A 109 -1.32 0.58 -0.52
C CYS A 109 -2.25 0.57 0.68
N ASP A 110 -1.89 -0.18 1.71
CA ASP A 110 -2.73 -0.37 2.91
C ASP A 110 -1.93 0.08 4.13
N LEU A 111 -1.90 1.39 4.38
CA LEU A 111 -1.35 1.93 5.62
C LEU A 111 -2.34 1.65 6.76
N PHE A 112 -1.82 1.31 7.93
CA PHE A 112 -2.62 1.02 9.13
C PHE A 112 -3.47 -0.26 9.08
N ASN A 113 -3.15 -1.22 8.20
CA ASN A 113 -3.76 -2.55 8.31
C ASN A 113 -3.42 -3.16 9.67
N GLU A 114 -4.44 -3.47 10.48
CA GLU A 114 -4.28 -4.02 11.85
C GLU A 114 -3.48 -3.12 12.81
N MET A 115 -3.27 -1.85 12.46
CA MET A 115 -2.55 -0.88 13.29
C MET A 115 -3.40 0.36 13.55
N THR A 116 -3.22 0.95 14.73
CA THR A 116 -3.90 2.21 15.08
C THR A 116 -3.02 3.38 14.67
N PRO A 117 -3.53 4.35 13.88
CA PRO A 117 -2.78 5.56 13.57
C PRO A 117 -2.31 6.27 14.85
N PRO A 118 -1.10 6.84 14.87
CA PRO A 118 -0.54 7.46 16.08
C PRO A 118 -1.26 8.74 16.48
N ILE A 119 -1.89 9.41 15.51
CA ILE A 119 -2.62 10.66 15.66
C ILE A 119 -4.05 10.45 15.16
N SER A 120 -5.01 10.90 15.96
CA SER A 120 -6.44 10.66 15.71
C SER A 120 -7.22 11.86 15.18
N ASP A 121 -6.50 12.96 14.94
CA ASP A 121 -7.01 14.19 14.37
C ASP A 121 -7.44 13.99 12.91
N LEU A 122 -8.52 14.68 12.53
CA LEU A 122 -9.12 14.55 11.21
C LEU A 122 -8.19 15.10 10.12
N GLU A 123 -7.60 16.28 10.33
CA GLU A 123 -6.70 16.90 9.35
C GLU A 123 -5.49 16.01 9.09
N TYR A 124 -4.86 15.49 10.13
CA TYR A 124 -3.76 14.53 9.99
C TYR A 124 -4.15 13.28 9.18
N LEU A 125 -5.28 12.64 9.53
CA LEU A 125 -5.72 11.43 8.83
C LEU A 125 -6.01 11.73 7.34
N THR A 126 -6.60 12.88 7.05
CA THR A 126 -6.78 13.36 5.67
C THR A 126 -5.45 13.54 4.95
N ASP A 127 -4.49 14.23 5.55
CA ASP A 127 -3.20 14.53 4.94
C ASP A 127 -2.38 13.26 4.67
N VAL A 128 -2.49 12.28 5.57
CA VAL A 128 -1.93 10.94 5.36
C VAL A 128 -2.48 10.31 4.07
N ASN A 129 -3.80 10.38 3.88
CA ASN A 129 -4.46 9.81 2.71
C ASN A 129 -4.05 10.53 1.41
N VAL A 130 -3.92 11.85 1.48
CA VAL A 130 -3.43 12.69 0.37
C VAL A 130 -1.98 12.32 0.02
N GLY A 131 -1.11 12.16 1.01
CA GLY A 131 0.29 11.77 0.80
C GLY A 131 0.40 10.44 0.05
N ILE A 132 -0.34 9.42 0.48
CA ILE A 132 -0.32 8.10 -0.19
C ILE A 132 -0.77 8.23 -1.65
N PHE A 133 -1.92 8.84 -1.89
CA PHE A 133 -2.47 8.96 -3.24
C PHE A 133 -1.61 9.82 -4.16
N GLN A 134 -0.94 10.85 -3.62
CA GLN A 134 -0.08 11.75 -4.38
C GLN A 134 1.11 11.03 -5.01
N ILE A 135 1.68 10.00 -4.36
CA ILE A 135 2.73 9.16 -4.97
C ILE A 135 2.23 8.56 -6.26
N MET A 136 1.07 7.91 -6.20
CA MET A 136 0.47 7.19 -7.33
C MET A 136 0.12 8.16 -8.45
N GLN A 137 -0.51 9.28 -8.12
CA GLN A 137 -0.90 10.31 -9.09
C GLN A 137 0.31 10.97 -9.78
N THR A 138 1.42 11.16 -9.04
CA THR A 138 2.66 11.74 -9.58
C THR A 138 3.30 10.83 -10.62
N VAL A 139 3.29 9.51 -10.38
CA VAL A 139 3.87 8.52 -11.29
C VAL A 139 2.92 8.20 -12.44
N ASP A 140 1.61 8.18 -12.17
CA ASP A 140 0.59 7.83 -13.13
C ASP A 140 -0.64 8.73 -12.95
N SER A 141 -0.81 9.69 -13.88
CA SER A 141 -1.97 10.59 -13.90
C SER A 141 -3.32 9.88 -13.94
N LYS A 142 -3.36 8.59 -14.31
CA LYS A 142 -4.56 7.73 -14.34
C LYS A 142 -4.64 6.72 -13.18
N ALA A 143 -3.74 6.79 -12.20
CA ALA A 143 -3.76 5.98 -10.98
C ALA A 143 -5.11 5.94 -10.22
N VAL A 144 -5.63 4.74 -10.06
CA VAL A 144 -6.68 4.36 -9.13
C VAL A 144 -6.04 3.63 -7.96
N TRP A 145 -6.31 4.09 -6.75
CA TRP A 145 -5.88 3.41 -5.55
C TRP A 145 -6.88 2.29 -5.21
N VAL A 146 -6.38 1.08 -5.03
CA VAL A 146 -7.11 -0.06 -4.48
C VAL A 146 -6.72 -0.22 -3.01
N MET A 147 -7.66 -0.02 -2.09
CA MET A 147 -7.40 -0.03 -0.65
C MET A 147 -8.28 -1.08 0.04
N GLN A 148 -7.72 -1.83 0.97
CA GLN A 148 -8.47 -2.75 1.82
C GLN A 148 -9.21 -1.96 2.89
N ALA A 149 -10.53 -2.14 3.00
CA ALA A 149 -11.34 -1.45 4.01
C ALA A 149 -11.28 -2.12 5.40
N CYS A 150 -10.52 -3.20 5.58
CA CYS A 150 -10.41 -3.94 6.84
C CYS A 150 -9.95 -3.07 8.02
N LEU A 151 -9.16 -2.01 7.76
CA LEU A 151 -8.72 -1.09 8.79
C LEU A 151 -9.89 -0.41 9.53
N PHE A 152 -11.01 -0.17 8.85
CA PHE A 152 -12.19 0.50 9.41
C PHE A 152 -13.01 -0.37 10.38
N LEU A 153 -12.69 -1.66 10.52
CA LEU A 153 -13.33 -2.55 11.50
C LEU A 153 -12.88 -2.26 12.94
N SER A 154 -11.76 -1.58 13.13
CA SER A 154 -11.28 -1.18 14.46
C SER A 154 -12.13 -0.05 15.04
N SER A 155 -12.32 -0.05 16.37
CA SER A 155 -13.05 1.00 17.10
C SER A 155 -12.43 2.39 16.99
N PHE A 156 -11.18 2.49 16.52
CA PHE A 156 -10.56 3.77 16.20
C PHE A 156 -11.31 4.52 15.09
N TRP A 157 -11.84 3.81 14.09
CA TRP A 157 -12.41 4.41 12.89
C TRP A 157 -13.89 4.74 13.07
N THR A 158 -14.15 5.93 13.62
CA THR A 158 -15.50 6.49 13.71
C THR A 158 -16.02 6.91 12.33
N ILE A 159 -17.33 7.07 12.18
CA ILE A 159 -17.97 7.55 10.95
C ILE A 159 -17.31 8.84 10.44
N ASP A 160 -17.07 9.80 11.33
CA ASP A 160 -16.44 11.09 10.97
C ASP A 160 -14.98 10.91 10.52
N ARG A 161 -14.21 10.04 11.18
CA ARG A 161 -12.83 9.74 10.77
C ARG A 161 -12.79 9.09 9.40
N VAL A 162 -13.64 8.09 9.14
CA VAL A 162 -13.70 7.42 7.82
C VAL A 162 -14.15 8.40 6.74
N ARG A 163 -15.20 9.19 6.99
CA ARG A 163 -15.69 10.20 6.04
C ARG A 163 -14.60 11.20 5.68
N ASN A 164 -13.91 11.71 6.68
CA ASN A 164 -12.86 12.70 6.50
C ASN A 164 -11.63 12.10 5.80
N TYR A 165 -11.18 10.92 6.24
CA TYR A 165 -10.07 10.17 5.64
C TYR A 165 -10.28 10.01 4.14
N LEU A 166 -11.45 9.55 3.70
CA LEU A 166 -11.75 9.30 2.28
C LEU A 166 -12.04 10.57 1.45
N SER A 167 -12.19 11.74 2.08
CA SER A 167 -12.78 12.93 1.44
C SER A 167 -11.91 13.61 0.38
N LYS A 168 -10.59 13.46 0.44
CA LYS A 168 -9.65 14.17 -0.44
C LYS A 168 -9.16 13.36 -1.64
N VAL A 169 -9.43 12.06 -1.67
CA VAL A 169 -9.22 11.29 -2.90
C VAL A 169 -10.40 11.55 -3.82
N PRO A 170 -10.21 11.87 -5.12
CA PRO A 170 -11.34 12.11 -6.01
C PRO A 170 -12.18 10.85 -6.23
N ILE A 171 -13.50 11.02 -6.40
CA ILE A 171 -14.41 9.93 -6.77
C ILE A 171 -13.94 9.28 -8.09
N GLY A 172 -13.97 7.95 -8.13
CA GLY A 172 -13.47 7.15 -9.25
C GLY A 172 -11.95 6.96 -9.28
N ARG A 173 -11.24 7.49 -8.28
CA ARG A 173 -9.77 7.31 -8.09
C ARG A 173 -9.40 6.47 -6.88
N LEU A 174 -10.41 5.98 -6.18
CA LEU A 174 -10.28 5.04 -5.06
C LEU A 174 -11.31 3.93 -5.25
N ILE A 175 -10.85 2.69 -5.05
CA ILE A 175 -11.67 1.48 -4.95
C ILE A 175 -11.40 0.88 -3.58
N LEU A 176 -12.45 0.75 -2.77
CA LEU A 176 -12.37 0.10 -1.48
C LEU A 176 -12.76 -1.37 -1.59
N LEU A 177 -11.94 -2.26 -1.04
CA LEU A 177 -12.27 -3.68 -0.94
C LEU A 177 -12.98 -3.92 0.40
N ASP A 178 -14.28 -4.16 0.37
CA ASP A 178 -15.09 -4.50 1.55
C ASP A 178 -14.95 -6.01 1.83
N LEU A 179 -13.75 -6.38 2.28
CA LEU A 179 -13.25 -7.76 2.32
C LEU A 179 -14.04 -8.73 3.20
N TYR A 180 -14.87 -8.23 4.10
CA TYR A 180 -15.67 -9.06 5.02
C TYR A 180 -17.17 -8.75 4.92
N SER A 181 -17.62 -8.33 3.73
CA SER A 181 -18.98 -7.87 3.48
C SER A 181 -20.07 -8.93 3.64
N GLU A 182 -19.71 -10.21 3.62
CA GLU A 182 -20.63 -11.31 3.89
C GLU A 182 -21.07 -11.38 5.35
N THR A 183 -20.27 -10.82 6.28
CA THR A 183 -20.56 -10.83 7.72
C THR A 183 -20.71 -9.42 8.29
N LEU A 184 -19.79 -8.52 7.94
CA LEU A 184 -19.73 -7.13 8.41
C LEU A 184 -19.62 -6.18 7.21
N PRO A 185 -20.69 -5.99 6.42
CA PRO A 185 -20.72 -5.07 5.27
C PRO A 185 -20.54 -3.62 5.71
N GLN A 186 -19.34 -3.08 5.45
CA GLN A 186 -18.99 -1.72 5.81
C GLN A 186 -19.61 -0.69 4.86
N TYR A 187 -19.92 -1.08 3.62
CA TYR A 187 -20.63 -0.20 2.68
C TYR A 187 -22.01 0.26 3.22
N LEU A 188 -22.68 -0.55 4.06
CA LEU A 188 -23.93 -0.15 4.72
C LEU A 188 -23.72 0.93 5.79
N LEU A 189 -22.59 0.86 6.50
CA LEU A 189 -22.25 1.79 7.57
C LEU A 189 -21.78 3.14 7.03
N PHE A 190 -21.02 3.14 5.93
CA PHE A 190 -20.37 4.32 5.39
C PHE A 190 -21.05 4.89 4.14
N GLU A 191 -22.37 4.73 4.03
CA GLU A 191 -23.18 5.29 2.92
C GLU A 191 -22.60 4.94 1.53
N SER A 192 -22.27 3.66 1.33
CA SER A 192 -21.55 3.18 0.13
C SER A 192 -20.20 3.91 -0.07
N PHE A 193 -19.43 4.00 1.00
CA PHE A 193 -18.14 4.70 1.09
C PHE A 193 -18.17 6.12 0.53
N TYR A 194 -19.25 6.85 0.84
CA TYR A 194 -19.44 8.26 0.46
C TYR A 194 -19.29 8.52 -1.04
N GLY A 195 -19.68 7.55 -1.87
CA GLY A 195 -19.69 7.63 -3.33
C GLY A 195 -18.43 7.09 -4.01
N HIS A 196 -17.42 6.66 -3.26
CA HIS A 196 -16.27 5.94 -3.82
C HIS A 196 -16.69 4.56 -4.34
N TYR A 197 -15.95 4.04 -5.31
CA TYR A 197 -16.19 2.68 -5.79
C TYR A 197 -15.76 1.68 -4.72
N TYR A 198 -16.47 0.56 -4.65
CA TYR A 198 -16.14 -0.53 -3.75
C TYR A 198 -16.46 -1.88 -4.39
N ILE A 199 -15.79 -2.91 -3.90
CA ILE A 199 -15.96 -4.31 -4.28
C ILE A 199 -16.20 -5.13 -3.02
#